data_AF-Q5KHX4-F1
#
_entry.id   AF-Q5KHX4-F1
#
_cell.length_a   1.000
_cell.length_b   1.000
_cell.length_c   1.000
_cell.angle_alpha   90.00
_cell.angle_beta   90.00
_cell.angle_gamma   90.00
#
_symmetry.space_group_name_H-M   'P 1'
#
loop_
_entity.id
_entity.type
_entity.pdbx_description
1 polymer ?
#
loop_
_entity_poly.entity_id
_entity_poly.type
_entity_poly.pdbx_seq_one_letter_code
_entity_poly.pdbx_strand_id
1 'polypeptide(L)'
;MSRTPPSSPIRPLSPLSPISPWPSVPSADECANSASDTHGEVLPNATDVYASIAILGTYLSFGLYLFWAVVPPNWEWTGWLPDREWTVIVPCWLMVVVLLVYWTYAALIIYNAPPSE
;
A
#
# COMPACT_ATOMS: atom_id res chain seq x y z
N MET A 1 -33.31 -44.31 -23.75
CA MET A 1 -33.09 -42.91 -24.19
C MET A 1 -33.75 -41.98 -23.17
N SER A 2 -33.01 -41.53 -22.16
CA SER A 2 -33.50 -40.60 -21.12
C SER A 2 -32.95 -39.20 -21.41
N ARG A 3 -33.85 -38.23 -21.68
CA ARG A 3 -33.51 -36.81 -21.87
C ARG A 3 -33.47 -36.10 -20.51
N THR A 4 -32.30 -35.61 -20.12
CA THR A 4 -32.12 -34.71 -18.96
C THR A 4 -32.59 -33.29 -19.34
N PRO A 5 -33.29 -32.55 -18.46
CA PRO A 5 -33.75 -31.20 -18.76
C PRO A 5 -32.59 -30.18 -18.66
N PRO A 6 -32.67 -29.02 -19.34
CA PRO A 6 -31.64 -27.99 -19.27
C PRO A 6 -31.66 -27.29 -17.91
N SER A 7 -30.51 -27.27 -17.23
CA SER A 7 -30.33 -26.56 -15.96
C SER A 7 -30.44 -25.05 -16.19
N SER A 8 -31.41 -24.41 -15.53
CA SER A 8 -31.57 -22.95 -15.57
C SER A 8 -30.49 -22.27 -14.71
N PRO A 9 -29.88 -21.14 -15.14
CA PRO A 9 -28.87 -20.47 -14.35
C PRO A 9 -29.53 -19.78 -13.15
N ILE A 10 -29.17 -20.20 -11.94
CA ILE A 10 -29.52 -19.55 -10.68
C ILE A 10 -28.88 -18.15 -10.71
N ARG A 11 -29.71 -17.10 -10.78
CA ARG A 11 -29.29 -15.70 -10.67
C ARG A 11 -29.53 -15.22 -9.23
N PRO A 12 -28.50 -15.17 -8.37
CA PRO A 12 -28.65 -14.54 -7.05
C PRO A 12 -28.64 -13.01 -7.22
N LEU A 13 -29.75 -12.37 -6.87
CA LEU A 13 -29.95 -10.90 -6.90
C LEU A 13 -29.65 -10.25 -5.53
N SER A 14 -28.61 -10.70 -4.82
CA SER A 14 -28.30 -10.14 -3.49
C SER A 14 -27.31 -8.96 -3.60
N PRO A 15 -27.66 -7.73 -3.15
CA PRO A 15 -26.81 -6.54 -3.25
C PRO A 15 -25.65 -6.49 -2.23
N LEU A 16 -25.42 -7.59 -1.48
CA LEU A 16 -24.33 -7.72 -0.49
C LEU A 16 -23.24 -8.70 -0.93
N SER A 17 -23.30 -9.25 -2.15
CA SER A 17 -22.21 -10.05 -2.71
C SER A 17 -21.16 -9.12 -3.34
N PRO A 18 -19.89 -9.15 -2.89
CA PRO A 18 -18.83 -8.31 -3.45
C PRO A 18 -18.69 -8.56 -4.96
N ILE A 19 -18.62 -7.49 -5.76
CA ILE A 19 -18.69 -7.53 -7.23
C ILE A 19 -17.46 -8.19 -7.91
N SER A 20 -16.48 -8.65 -7.12
CA SER A 20 -15.44 -9.55 -7.58
C SER A 20 -14.89 -10.32 -6.37
N PRO A 21 -14.98 -11.66 -6.34
CA PRO A 21 -14.23 -12.46 -5.38
C PRO A 21 -12.74 -12.16 -5.56
N TRP A 22 -12.10 -11.73 -4.49
CA TRP A 22 -10.65 -11.72 -4.40
C TRP A 22 -10.22 -13.08 -3.80
N PRO A 23 -9.30 -13.84 -4.42
CA PRO A 23 -8.57 -13.58 -5.67
C PRO A 23 -9.34 -13.99 -6.95
N SER A 24 -8.91 -13.45 -8.09
CA SER A 24 -9.44 -13.75 -9.43
C SER A 24 -9.32 -15.25 -9.74
N VAL A 25 -10.44 -15.92 -10.04
CA VAL A 25 -10.42 -17.32 -10.50
C VAL A 25 -9.88 -17.37 -11.94
N PRO A 26 -8.82 -18.15 -12.23
CA PRO A 26 -8.35 -18.36 -13.59
C PRO A 26 -9.44 -19.08 -14.40
N SER A 27 -9.51 -18.81 -15.71
CA SER A 27 -10.59 -19.31 -16.55
C SER A 27 -10.50 -20.83 -16.72
N ALA A 28 -11.62 -21.52 -17.02
CA ALA A 28 -11.67 -22.99 -17.14
C ALA A 28 -10.64 -23.58 -18.14
N ASP A 29 -10.16 -22.75 -19.06
CA ASP A 29 -9.13 -23.06 -20.06
C ASP A 29 -7.71 -23.12 -19.46
N GLU A 30 -7.47 -22.41 -18.35
CA GLU A 30 -6.27 -22.52 -17.51
C GLU A 30 -6.34 -23.74 -16.59
N CYS A 31 -7.53 -24.18 -16.18
CA CYS A 31 -7.73 -25.30 -15.25
C CYS A 31 -7.20 -26.64 -15.78
N ALA A 32 -7.21 -26.84 -17.11
CA ALA A 32 -6.60 -28.01 -17.75
C ALA A 32 -5.05 -28.00 -17.64
N ASN A 33 -4.46 -26.82 -17.49
CA ASN A 33 -3.02 -26.62 -17.32
C ASN A 33 -2.63 -26.41 -15.84
N SER A 34 -3.57 -26.05 -14.95
CA SER A 34 -3.36 -25.85 -13.51
C SER A 34 -3.54 -27.10 -12.65
N ALA A 35 -3.97 -28.23 -13.22
CA ALA A 35 -4.10 -29.50 -12.49
C ALA A 35 -2.74 -30.20 -12.23
N SER A 36 -1.65 -29.60 -12.68
CA SER A 36 -0.28 -30.04 -12.46
C SER A 36 0.53 -28.91 -11.82
N ASP A 37 0.19 -28.52 -10.59
CA ASP A 37 1.19 -27.94 -9.68
C ASP A 37 0.75 -28.08 -8.22
N THR A 38 1.10 -29.26 -7.70
CA THR A 38 1.34 -29.51 -6.29
C THR A 38 2.32 -28.44 -5.77
N HIS A 39 1.94 -27.63 -4.78
CA HIS A 39 2.89 -26.69 -4.13
C HIS A 39 3.42 -25.55 -5.04
N GLY A 40 2.59 -25.00 -5.92
CA GLY A 40 2.95 -23.85 -6.77
C GLY A 40 3.30 -22.61 -5.93
N GLU A 41 4.55 -22.15 -6.06
CA GLU A 41 5.08 -20.99 -5.34
C GLU A 41 4.28 -19.74 -5.71
N VAL A 42 3.40 -19.29 -4.80
CA VAL A 42 2.77 -17.97 -4.89
C VAL A 42 3.86 -16.95 -4.65
N LEU A 43 4.58 -16.56 -5.71
CA LEU A 43 5.56 -15.49 -5.64
C LEU A 43 4.83 -14.22 -5.16
N PRO A 44 5.34 -13.52 -4.13
CA PRO A 44 4.72 -12.30 -3.64
C PRO A 44 4.64 -11.28 -4.78
N ASN A 45 3.52 -10.57 -4.87
CA ASN A 45 3.34 -9.49 -5.83
C ASN A 45 4.49 -8.48 -5.65
N ALA A 46 5.11 -8.05 -6.74
CA ALA A 46 6.22 -7.10 -6.70
C ALA A 46 5.86 -5.85 -5.90
N THR A 47 4.60 -5.40 -5.97
CA THR A 47 4.07 -4.26 -5.20
C THR A 47 4.22 -4.46 -3.69
N ASP A 48 3.90 -5.64 -3.17
CA ASP A 48 3.98 -5.95 -1.73
C ASP A 48 5.43 -6.01 -1.26
N VAL A 49 6.33 -6.49 -2.12
CA VAL A 49 7.77 -6.51 -1.86
C VAL A 49 8.31 -5.07 -1.78
N TYR A 50 7.96 -4.19 -2.71
CA TYR A 50 8.39 -2.79 -2.65
C TYR A 50 7.77 -2.03 -1.48
N ALA A 51 6.49 -2.27 -1.18
CA ALA A 51 5.82 -1.66 -0.04
C ALA A 51 6.47 -2.06 1.28
N SER A 52 6.77 -3.35 1.46
CA SER A 52 7.45 -3.83 2.67
C SER A 52 8.86 -3.25 2.82
N ILE A 53 9.64 -3.17 1.74
CA ILE A 53 10.97 -2.53 1.75
C ILE A 53 10.86 -1.03 2.06
N ALA A 54 9.88 -0.33 1.46
CA ALA A 54 9.67 1.09 1.69
C ALA A 54 9.29 1.38 3.16
N ILE A 55 8.40 0.58 3.74
CA ILE A 55 7.98 0.70 5.14
C ILE A 55 9.16 0.38 6.07
N LEU A 56 9.86 -0.73 5.84
CA LEU A 56 11.02 -1.12 6.63
C LEU A 56 12.13 -0.05 6.56
N GLY A 57 12.42 0.43 5.35
CA GLY A 57 13.40 1.49 5.12
C GLY A 57 13.01 2.81 5.79
N THR A 58 11.72 3.15 5.82
CA THR A 58 11.21 4.33 6.51
C THR A 58 11.42 4.21 8.02
N TYR A 59 11.03 3.08 8.62
CA TYR A 59 11.23 2.85 10.06
C TYR A 59 12.70 2.80 10.44
N LEU A 60 13.54 2.16 9.62
CA LEU A 60 14.97 2.05 9.88
C LEU A 60 15.66 3.41 9.79
N SER A 61 15.32 4.20 8.77
CA SER A 61 15.82 5.57 8.62
C SER A 61 15.33 6.48 9.76
N PHE A 62 14.07 6.33 10.16
CA PHE A 62 13.50 7.07 11.27
C PHE A 62 14.14 6.70 12.61
N GLY A 63 14.40 5.40 12.85
CA GLY A 63 15.12 4.93 14.03
C GLY A 63 16.55 5.45 14.08
N LEU A 64 17.26 5.42 12.94
CA LEU A 64 18.60 5.99 12.80
C LEU A 64 18.59 7.50 13.06
N TYR A 65 17.58 8.21 12.57
CA TYR A 65 17.38 9.63 12.82
C TYR A 65 17.16 9.94 14.31
N LEU A 66 16.32 9.17 15.00
CA LEU A 66 16.09 9.33 16.44
C LEU A 66 17.35 9.01 17.26
N PHE A 67 18.05 7.94 16.89
CA PHE A 67 19.32 7.58 17.53
C PHE A 67 20.33 8.73 17.39
N TRP A 68 20.49 9.25 16.17
CA TRP A 68 21.33 10.40 15.88
C TRP A 68 20.93 11.65 16.67
N ALA A 69 19.63 11.91 16.81
CA ALA A 69 19.12 13.08 17.53
C ALA A 69 19.35 13.01 19.05
N VAL A 70 19.22 11.81 19.65
CA VAL A 70 19.21 11.62 21.11
C VAL A 70 20.59 11.31 21.70
N VAL A 71 21.51 10.70 20.93
CA VAL A 71 22.87 10.38 21.41
C VAL A 71 23.55 11.66 21.91
N PRO A 72 24.08 11.77 23.14
CA PRO A 72 24.68 13.01 23.66
C PRO A 72 26.04 13.34 23.00
N PRO A 73 26.46 14.63 22.99
CA PRO A 73 27.60 15.13 22.20
C PRO A 73 29.00 14.84 22.78
N ASN A 74 29.07 13.97 23.78
CA ASN A 74 30.25 13.68 24.59
C ASN A 74 31.19 12.61 23.99
N TRP A 75 30.96 12.21 22.73
CA TRP A 75 31.85 11.29 22.01
C TRP A 75 32.71 12.06 21.01
N GLU A 76 34.04 11.89 21.09
CA GLU A 76 35.01 12.54 20.20
C GLU A 76 34.76 12.27 18.69
N TRP A 77 34.07 11.17 18.36
CA TRP A 77 33.69 10.83 16.99
C TRP A 77 32.44 11.59 16.48
N THR A 78 31.66 12.20 17.37
CA THR A 78 30.45 12.94 16.99
C THR A 78 30.76 14.30 16.35
N GLY A 79 32.02 14.76 16.39
CA GLY A 79 32.43 16.06 15.83
C GLY A 79 32.32 16.18 14.30
N TRP A 80 32.14 15.06 13.58
CA TRP A 80 31.88 15.06 12.14
C TRP A 80 30.39 15.05 11.77
N LEU A 81 29.48 14.82 12.73
CA LEU A 81 28.05 14.85 12.47
C LEU A 81 27.56 16.29 12.25
N PRO A 82 26.59 16.50 11.34
CA PRO A 82 26.01 17.83 11.11
C PRO A 82 25.39 18.41 12.39
N ASP A 83 25.24 19.73 12.44
CA ASP A 83 24.71 20.42 13.61
C ASP A 83 23.33 19.89 14.04
N ARG A 84 23.05 19.90 15.35
CA ARG A 84 21.79 19.32 15.86
C ARG A 84 20.55 20.15 15.57
N GLU A 85 20.71 21.36 15.04
CA GLU A 85 19.60 22.18 14.58
C GLU A 85 18.67 21.43 13.60
N TRP A 86 19.24 20.51 12.82
CA TRP A 86 18.51 19.67 11.88
C TRP A 86 17.51 18.73 12.55
N THR A 87 17.70 18.40 13.84
CA THR A 87 16.78 17.54 14.60
C THR A 87 15.38 18.15 14.78
N VAL A 88 15.26 19.48 14.68
CA VAL A 88 13.98 20.19 14.78
C VAL A 88 13.51 20.64 13.41
N ILE A 89 14.43 21.04 12.54
CA ILE A 89 14.11 21.51 11.19
C ILE A 89 13.43 20.40 10.37
N VAL A 90 13.95 19.17 10.42
CA VAL A 90 13.41 18.04 9.63
C VAL A 90 11.93 17.74 9.95
N PRO A 91 11.52 17.49 11.22
CA PRO A 91 10.11 17.21 11.52
C PRO A 91 9.21 18.44 11.29
N CYS A 92 9.75 19.66 11.49
CA CYS A 92 9.03 20.89 11.19
C CYS A 92 8.71 20.98 9.68
N TRP A 93 9.71 20.79 8.81
CA TRP A 93 9.51 20.78 7.36
C TRP A 93 8.59 19.66 6.90
N LEU A 94 8.69 18.47 7.51
CA LEU A 94 7.79 17.36 7.21
C LEU A 94 6.33 17.75 7.47
N MET A 95 6.04 18.41 8.60
CA MET A 95 4.69 18.91 8.88
C MET A 95 4.22 19.94 7.86
N VAL A 96 5.11 20.85 7.42
CA VAL A 96 4.78 21.83 6.37
C VAL A 96 4.42 21.14 5.05
N VAL A 97 5.19 20.12 4.64
CA VAL A 97 4.91 19.35 3.41
C VAL A 97 3.58 18.62 3.52
N VAL A 98 3.30 17.98 4.66
CA VAL A 98 2.01 17.32 4.91
C VAL A 98 0.87 18.33 4.78
N LEU A 99 0.99 19.50 5.41
CA LEU A 99 0.00 20.58 5.32
C LEU A 99 -0.22 21.04 3.87
N LEU A 100 0.86 21.19 3.10
CA LEU A 100 0.81 21.58 1.70
C LEU A 100 0.10 20.54 0.83
N VAL A 101 0.37 19.25 1.07
CA VAL A 101 -0.30 18.14 0.36
C VAL A 101 -1.80 18.14 0.66
N TYR A 102 -2.18 18.27 1.93
CA TYR A 102 -3.59 18.35 2.32
C TYR A 102 -4.28 19.59 1.74
N TRP A 103 -3.60 20.74 1.74
CA TRP A 103 -4.12 21.96 1.14
C TRP A 103 -4.36 21.78 -0.37
N THR A 104 -3.39 21.19 -1.06
CA THR A 104 -3.49 20.89 -2.49
C THR A 104 -4.65 19.94 -2.77
N TYR A 105 -4.78 18.88 -1.97
CA TYR A 105 -5.90 17.95 -2.08
C TYR A 105 -7.26 18.63 -1.84
N ALA A 106 -7.37 19.49 -0.84
CA ALA A 106 -8.57 20.28 -0.58
C ALA A 106 -8.91 21.19 -1.78
N ALA A 107 -7.91 21.84 -2.37
CA ALA A 107 -8.09 22.64 -3.58
C ALA A 107 -8.57 21.80 -4.78
N LEU A 108 -8.02 20.59 -4.96
CA LEU A 108 -8.48 19.66 -6.00
C LEU A 108 -9.93 19.21 -5.78
N ILE A 109 -10.34 18.95 -4.54
CA ILE A 109 -11.72 18.57 -4.23
C ILE A 109 -12.67 19.70 -4.61
N ILE A 110 -12.34 20.94 -4.22
CA ILE A 110 -13.17 22.11 -4.54
C ILE A 110 -13.24 22.31 -6.05
N TYR A 111 -12.13 22.12 -6.77
CA TYR A 111 -12.10 22.24 -8.23
C TYR A 111 -12.95 21.19 -8.94
N ASN A 112 -13.02 19.96 -8.39
CA ASN A 112 -13.81 18.86 -8.97
C ASN A 112 -15.24 18.79 -8.42
N ALA A 113 -15.64 19.68 -7.50
CA ALA A 113 -16.99 19.68 -6.96
C ALA A 113 -18.00 20.04 -8.06
N PRO A 114 -19.04 19.22 -8.29
CA PRO A 114 -20.07 19.55 -9.26
C PRO A 114 -20.84 20.80 -8.81
N PRO A 115 -21.32 21.65 -9.75
CA PRO A 115 -22.18 22.77 -9.39
C PRO A 115 -23.46 22.22 -8.76
N SER A 116 -23.75 22.63 -7.53
CA SER A 116 -25.04 22.36 -6.89
C SER A 116 -26.12 23.13 -7.65
N GLU A 117 -27.09 22.42 -8.24
CA GLU A 117 -28.33 23.00 -8.77
C GLU A 117 -29.17 23.68 -7.68
#